data_AF-A0A953W082-F1
#
_entry.id   AF-A0A953W082-F1
#
_cell.length_a   1.000
_cell.length_b   1.000
_cell.length_c   1.000
_cell.angle_alpha   90.00
_cell.angle_beta   90.00
_cell.angle_gamma   90.00
#
_symmetry.space_group_name_H-M   'P 1'
#
loop_
_entity.id
_entity.type
_entity.pdbx_description
1 polymer ?
#
loop_
_entity_poly.entity_id
_entity_poly.type
_entity_poly.pdbx_seq_one_letter_code
_entity_poly.pdbx_strand_id
1 'polypeptide(L)' 'MARFDLADFEWELIQPLLPNRPRGGTRVDDRRVLNGIFRALGTGSPWRDVLGRSGPPARRVM' A
#
# COMPACT_ATOMS: atom_id res chain seq x y z
N MET A 1 -4.30 -14.90 -2.89
CA MET A 1 -3.23 -14.26 -2.09
C MET A 1 -1.93 -14.30 -2.87
N ALA A 2 -1.33 -13.16 -3.20
CA ALA A 2 0.05 -13.12 -3.69
C ALA A 2 1.03 -13.36 -2.53
N ARG A 3 2.26 -13.79 -2.85
CA ARG A 3 3.32 -14.15 -1.88
C ARG A 3 3.62 -13.10 -0.79
N PHE A 4 3.23 -11.84 -1.01
CA PHE A 4 3.53 -10.71 -0.14
C PHE A 4 2.28 -9.88 0.22
N ASP A 5 1.08 -10.41 -0.06
CA ASP A 5 -0.16 -9.75 0.38
C ASP A 5 -0.40 -10.10 1.86
N LEU A 6 -0.83 -9.11 2.64
CA LEU A 6 -1.27 -9.29 4.01
C LEU A 6 -2.47 -10.23 4.07
N ALA A 7 -2.36 -11.28 4.89
CA ALA A 7 -3.50 -12.09 5.27
C ALA A 7 -4.51 -11.27 6.08
N ASP A 8 -5.77 -11.73 6.12
CA ASP A 8 -6.83 -11.01 6.84
C ASP A 8 -6.51 -10.83 8.32
N PHE A 9 -5.89 -11.85 8.96
CA PHE A 9 -5.48 -11.77 10.35
C PHE A 9 -4.39 -10.72 10.60
N GLU A 10 -3.42 -10.59 9.69
CA GLU A 10 -2.35 -9.59 9.81
C GLU A 10 -2.92 -8.18 9.60
N TRP A 11 -3.86 -8.07 8.67
CA TRP A 11 -4.56 -6.83 8.39
C TRP A 11 -5.35 -6.34 9.61
N GLU A 12 -6.10 -7.23 10.28
CA GLU A 12 -6.85 -6.92 11.51
C GLU A 12 -5.94 -6.37 12.63
N LEU A 13 -4.70 -6.85 12.73
CA LEU A 13 -3.72 -6.36 13.72
C LEU A 13 -3.14 -4.99 13.35
N ILE A 14 -2.93 -4.72 12.05
CA ILE A 14 -2.27 -3.50 11.57
C ILE A 14 -3.26 -2.34 11.42
N GLN A 15 -4.46 -2.58 10.88
CA GLN A 15 -5.47 -1.56 10.60
C GLN A 15 -5.70 -0.56 11.76
N PRO A 16 -5.87 -0.98 13.03
CA PRO A 16 -6.12 -0.04 14.13
C PRO A 16 -4.93 0.86 14.47
N LEU A 17 -3.72 0.50 14.05
CA LEU A 17 -2.48 1.27 14.28
C LEU A 17 -2.28 2.36 13.22
N LEU A 18 -3.04 2.31 12.13
CA LEU A 18 -2.87 3.25 11.03
C LEU A 18 -3.42 4.64 11.39
N PRO A 19 -2.75 5.71 10.96
CA PRO A 19 -3.19 7.06 11.23
C PRO A 19 -4.54 7.33 10.54
N ASN A 20 -5.59 7.57 11.34
CA ASN A 20 -6.94 7.84 10.82
C ASN A 20 -7.17 9.32 10.42
N ARG A 21 -6.11 10.15 10.39
CA ARG A 21 -6.24 11.60 10.13
C ARG A 21 -5.87 11.92 8.67
N PRO A 22 -6.83 12.23 7.78
CA PRO A 22 -6.52 12.54 6.39
C PRO A 22 -5.75 13.86 6.30
N ARG A 23 -4.49 13.81 5.87
CA ARG A 23 -3.68 14.99 5.55
C ARG A 23 -3.92 15.40 4.09
N GLY A 24 -5.07 16.03 3.84
CA GLY A 24 -5.38 16.77 2.59
C GLY A 24 -5.45 15.97 1.27
N GLY A 25 -5.10 14.69 1.25
CA GLY A 25 -5.16 13.82 0.07
C GLY A 25 -6.26 12.77 0.15
N THR A 26 -6.70 12.27 -1.02
CA THR A 26 -7.61 11.14 -1.11
C THR A 26 -6.99 9.93 -0.44
N ARG A 27 -7.68 9.36 0.56
CA ARG A 27 -7.25 8.14 1.22
C ARG A 27 -7.33 7.00 0.22
N VAL A 28 -6.17 6.43 -0.08
CA VAL A 28 -6.05 5.18 -0.83
C VAL A 28 -6.33 4.05 0.16
N ASP A 29 -6.85 2.93 -0.31
CA ASP A 29 -6.96 1.72 0.51
C ASP A 29 -5.58 1.38 1.12
N ASP A 30 -5.48 1.55 2.44
CA ASP A 30 -4.23 1.41 3.18
C ASP A 30 -3.68 -0.03 3.09
N ARG A 31 -4.57 -1.03 2.98
CA ARG A 31 -4.19 -2.44 2.80
C ARG A 31 -3.49 -2.63 1.46
N ARG A 32 -4.01 -2.00 0.42
CA ARG A 32 -3.45 -2.05 -0.93
C ARG A 32 -2.06 -1.40 -0.98
N VAL A 33 -1.87 -0.29 -0.27
CA VAL A 33 -0.57 0.39 -0.17
C VAL A 33 0.44 -0.50 0.55
N LEU A 34 0.07 -1.08 1.70
CA LEU A 34 0.94 -1.95 2.48
C LEU A 34 1.33 -3.23 1.72
N ASN A 35 0.40 -3.86 1.01
CA ASN A 35 0.71 -4.99 0.12
C ASN A 35 1.72 -4.60 -0.95
N GLY A 36 1.62 -3.38 -1.50
CA GLY A 36 2.63 -2.83 -2.40
C GLY A 36 4.01 -2.72 -1.74
N ILE A 37 4.07 -2.23 -0.49
CA ILE A 37 5.33 -2.05 0.26
C ILE A 37 5.99 -3.41 0.49
N PHE A 38 5.24 -4.40 0.98
CA PHE A 38 5.79 -5.73 1.22
C PHE A 38 6.26 -6.42 -0.05
N ARG A 39 5.57 -6.20 -1.18
CA ARG A 39 6.05 -6.67 -2.48
C ARG A 39 7.37 -6.02 -2.87
N ALA A 40 7.49 -4.69 -2.80
CA ALA A 40 8.71 -3.97 -3.15
C ALA A 40 9.89 -4.41 -2.27
N LEU A 41 9.68 -4.56 -0.97
CA LEU A 41 10.69 -5.04 -0.03
C LEU A 41 11.04 -6.52 -0.25
N GLY A 42 10.06 -7.36 -0.57
CA GLY A 42 10.24 -8.80 -0.74
C GLY A 42 10.86 -9.21 -2.09
N THR A 43 10.64 -8.42 -3.15
CA THR A 43 11.22 -8.68 -4.48
C THR A 43 12.44 -7.82 -4.80
N GLY A 44 12.69 -6.76 -4.02
CA GLY A 44 13.68 -5.73 -4.34
C GLY A 44 13.30 -4.87 -5.55
N SER A 45 12.07 -4.98 -6.06
CA SER A 45 11.61 -4.18 -7.20
C SER A 45 11.42 -2.72 -6.80
N PRO A 46 11.79 -1.76 -7.65
CA PRO A 46 11.61 -0.36 -7.34
C PRO A 46 10.13 -0.04 -7.15
N TRP A 47 9.84 0.86 -6.20
CA TRP A 47 8.48 1.24 -5.81
C TRP A 47 7.58 1.57 -7.01
N ARG A 48 8.13 2.26 -8.02
CA ARG A 48 7.43 2.67 -9.24
C ARG A 48 6.84 1.48 -10.03
N ASP A 49 7.49 0.32 -10.01
CA ASP A 49 7.06 -0.85 -10.79
C ASP A 49 5.94 -1.62 -10.09
N VAL A 50 5.77 -1.44 -8.78
CA VAL A 50 4.73 -2.08 -7.97
C VAL A 50 3.45 -1.24 -7.87
N LEU A 51 3.58 0.08 -8.11
CA LEU A 51 2.49 1.07 -7.99
C LEU A 51 1.34 0.85 -8.97
N GLY A 52 1.60 0.31 -10.18
CA GLY A 52 0.56 0.06 -11.18
C GLY A 52 -0.59 -0.81 -10.66
N ARG A 53 -0.33 -1.59 -9.61
CA ARG A 53 -1.34 -2.42 -8.94
C ARG A 53 -1.68 -1.97 -7.51
N SER A 54 -0.95 -1.05 -6.91
CA SER A 54 -0.96 -0.84 -5.44
C SER A 54 -1.25 0.60 -4.98
N GLY A 55 -1.31 1.58 -5.90
CA GLY A 55 -1.59 2.98 -5.56
C GLY A 55 -2.35 3.72 -6.67
N PRO A 56 -2.86 4.93 -6.40
CA PRO A 56 -3.42 5.79 -7.42
C PRO A 56 -2.31 6.18 -8.42
N PRO A 57 -2.64 6.44 -9.69
CA PRO A 57 -1.65 6.96 -10.62
C PRO A 57 -1.03 8.21 -10.01
N ALA A 58 0.31 8.27 -9.97
CA ALA A 58 1.03 9.41 -9.45
C ALA A 58 0.45 10.67 -10.09
N ARG A 59 -0.15 11.57 -9.29
CA ARG A 59 -0.65 12.84 -9.78
C ARG A 59 0.55 13.61 -10.31
N ARG A 60 0.67 13.68 -11.63
CA ARG A 60 1.67 14.50 -12.31
C ARG A 60 1.30 15.94 -11.98
N VAL A 61 2.05 16.55 -11.09
CA VAL A 61 1.98 18.00 -10.89
C VAL A 61 2.78 18.57 -12.06
N MET A 62 2.08 19.22 -12.99
CA MET A 62 2.65 20.00 -14.07
C MET A 62 2.59 21.46 -13.68
#